data_AF-A0A832A7S3-F1
#
_entry.id   AF-A0A832A7S3-F1
#
_cell.length_a   1.000
_cell.length_b   1.000
_cell.length_c   1.000
_cell.angle_alpha   90.00
_cell.angle_beta   90.00
_cell.angle_gamma   90.00
#
_symmetry.space_group_name_H-M   'P 1'
#
loop_
_entity.id
_entity.type
_entity.pdbx_description
1 polymer ?
#
loop_
_entity_poly.entity_id
_entity_poly.type
_entity_poly.pdbx_seq_one_letter_code
_entity_poly.pdbx_strand_id
1 'polypeptide(L)'
;YENTDGTAIYSMLDGNTAPITIAADIAASRMIAVFNAAGNERDDPFFYISPPADADSIISVGAVNASGLIAGFSSSGPTYDGRRKPEIVALGVNATAANFNGGYTLASGTSLSTPIAAGAGALLLQIHPDWNPIQLRDALSRSADRYANPDYLYGYGLFDTFKASGLLQINPISSIRLQVRDTVSLTISAIGGGGEAIVFSASNLPSSADFIDNGDGTASLTYVGRAEDIGSRTVQFVATAGMNADTADVLFSVFERFLITAGPNPFTDTLTIFLGQLPQTSAKITIHTVSGEKVWEKISDNNSTPGEAIIWNGTNSEGKKVAPGMYIVIVAAGRTVEKIKVFKKI
;
A
#
# COMPACT_ATOMS: atom_id res chain seq x y z
N TYR A 1 45.02 17.06 24.40
CA TYR A 1 44.05 16.91 23.30
C TYR A 1 42.68 16.53 23.84
N GLU A 2 42.63 15.93 25.02
CA GLU A 2 41.44 15.79 25.85
C GLU A 2 41.72 16.46 27.21
N ASN A 3 40.68 16.77 27.98
CA ASN A 3 40.79 16.98 29.42
C ASN A 3 41.42 15.73 30.08
N THR A 4 41.91 15.85 31.31
CA THR A 4 42.52 14.73 32.04
C THR A 4 41.58 13.52 32.25
N ASP A 5 40.30 13.66 31.95
CA ASP A 5 39.27 12.62 31.99
C ASP A 5 38.93 12.01 30.61
N GLY A 6 39.62 12.44 29.54
CA GLY A 6 39.40 11.93 28.17
C GLY A 6 38.32 12.67 27.36
N THR A 7 37.75 13.75 27.88
CA THR A 7 36.73 14.54 27.15
C THR A 7 37.36 15.57 26.20
N ALA A 8 36.83 15.73 24.99
CA ALA A 8 37.25 16.80 24.09
C ALA A 8 36.98 18.17 24.73
N ILE A 9 37.82 19.17 24.48
CA ILE A 9 37.51 20.54 24.93
C ILE A 9 36.41 21.07 24.02
N TYR A 10 35.28 21.54 24.57
CA TYR A 10 34.14 22.02 23.78
C TYR A 10 34.55 23.01 22.66
N SER A 11 35.55 23.87 22.90
CA SER A 11 36.10 24.81 21.91
C SER A 11 36.73 24.17 20.67
N MET A 12 36.99 22.86 20.68
CA MET A 12 37.53 22.11 19.55
C MET A 12 36.44 21.46 18.70
N LEU A 13 35.16 21.50 19.14
CA LEU A 13 34.02 20.94 18.42
C LEU A 13 33.50 21.92 17.36
N ASP A 14 34.39 22.50 16.57
CA ASP A 14 34.10 23.48 15.52
C ASP A 14 34.04 22.85 14.13
N GLY A 15 34.06 21.52 14.06
CA GLY A 15 34.04 20.76 12.80
C GLY A 15 35.34 20.77 12.04
N ASN A 16 36.42 21.36 12.56
CA ASN A 16 37.66 21.56 11.81
C ASN A 16 38.93 21.35 12.63
N THR A 17 38.85 21.34 13.97
CA THR A 17 40.02 21.31 14.85
C THR A 17 40.43 19.90 15.27
N ALA A 18 39.49 19.02 15.61
CA ALA A 18 39.84 17.69 16.10
C ALA A 18 40.45 16.82 14.98
N PRO A 19 41.57 16.11 15.21
CA PRO A 19 42.24 15.34 14.16
C PRO A 19 41.36 14.29 13.48
N ILE A 20 40.45 13.65 14.24
CA ILE A 20 39.52 12.66 13.68
C ILE A 20 38.44 13.32 12.81
N THR A 21 38.03 14.54 13.15
CA THR A 21 37.09 15.36 12.36
C THR A 21 37.70 15.69 11.00
N ILE A 22 38.95 16.18 10.99
CA ILE A 22 39.70 16.43 9.75
C ILE A 22 39.81 15.16 8.90
N ALA A 23 40.06 14.00 9.51
CA ALA A 23 40.13 12.73 8.79
C ALA A 23 38.77 12.34 8.17
N ALA A 24 37.67 12.61 8.87
CA ALA A 24 36.32 12.38 8.38
C ALA A 24 35.97 13.31 7.20
N ASP A 25 36.38 14.58 7.26
CA ASP A 25 36.22 15.53 6.15
C ASP A 25 37.02 15.13 4.91
N ILE A 26 38.25 14.63 5.09
CA ILE A 26 39.05 14.09 3.99
C ILE A 26 38.34 12.88 3.35
N ALA A 27 37.73 11.99 4.14
CA ALA A 27 36.96 10.87 3.60
C ALA A 27 35.75 11.36 2.78
N ALA A 28 34.96 12.29 3.33
CA ALA A 28 33.82 12.89 2.63
C ALA A 28 34.23 13.58 1.32
N SER A 29 35.36 14.31 1.32
CA SER A 29 35.92 14.94 0.10
C SER A 29 36.29 13.95 -1.01
N ARG A 30 36.45 12.67 -0.66
CA ARG A 30 36.74 11.55 -1.58
C ARG A 30 35.50 10.74 -1.94
N MET A 31 34.31 11.33 -1.80
CA MET A 31 33.02 10.70 -2.10
C MET A 31 32.67 9.51 -1.19
N ILE A 32 33.31 9.40 -0.02
CA ILE A 32 32.96 8.39 0.97
C ILE A 32 31.91 9.00 1.91
N ALA A 33 30.68 8.49 1.87
CA ALA A 33 29.66 8.89 2.83
C ALA A 33 30.04 8.38 4.23
N VAL A 34 30.29 9.29 5.16
CA VAL A 34 30.64 8.97 6.54
C VAL A 34 29.42 9.15 7.43
N PHE A 35 29.03 8.08 8.14
CA PHE A 35 28.02 8.11 9.18
C PHE A 35 28.71 7.95 10.53
N ASN A 36 28.45 8.86 11.47
CA ASN A 36 29.07 8.85 12.79
C ASN A 36 28.02 8.93 13.90
N ALA A 37 28.26 8.22 14.99
CA ALA A 37 27.44 8.33 16.18
C ALA A 37 27.53 9.74 16.78
N ALA A 38 26.42 10.32 17.24
CA ALA A 38 26.46 11.63 17.87
C ALA A 38 27.29 11.61 19.17
N GLY A 39 27.33 10.48 19.88
CA GLY A 39 27.90 10.32 21.22
C GLY A 39 26.85 9.87 22.24
N ASN A 40 27.29 9.43 23.42
CA ASN A 40 26.40 8.98 24.52
C ASN A 40 26.58 9.82 25.81
N GLU A 41 27.07 11.05 25.68
CA GLU A 41 27.55 11.88 26.80
C GLU A 41 26.50 12.88 27.31
N ARG A 42 25.26 12.86 26.79
CA ARG A 42 24.24 13.86 27.14
C ARG A 42 23.79 13.83 28.61
N ASP A 43 23.91 12.67 29.26
CA ASP A 43 23.64 12.54 30.69
C ASP A 43 24.90 12.84 31.54
N ASP A 44 26.04 13.11 30.90
CA ASP A 44 27.32 13.45 31.55
C ASP A 44 27.58 14.97 31.54
N PRO A 45 28.50 15.48 32.38
CA PRO A 45 28.85 16.91 32.39
C PRO A 45 29.37 17.45 31.05
N PHE A 46 29.89 16.59 30.18
CA PHE A 46 30.33 16.98 28.84
C PHE A 46 29.14 17.33 27.93
N PHE A 47 28.05 16.56 27.97
CA PHE A 47 26.77 16.79 27.29
C PHE A 47 26.75 16.84 25.74
N TYR A 48 27.80 17.38 25.12
CA TYR A 48 27.88 17.69 23.71
C TYR A 48 28.15 16.46 22.83
N ILE A 49 27.99 16.64 21.52
CA ILE A 49 28.45 15.67 20.52
C ILE A 49 29.95 15.40 20.63
N SER A 50 30.38 14.22 20.19
CA SER A 50 31.79 13.80 20.21
C SER A 50 32.41 13.81 18.80
N PRO A 51 33.68 14.23 18.63
CA PRO A 51 34.37 14.13 17.34
C PRO A 51 34.39 12.68 16.80
N PRO A 52 34.21 12.45 15.50
CA PRO A 52 34.08 13.44 14.42
C PRO A 52 32.64 13.89 14.13
N ALA A 53 31.65 13.67 15.01
CA ALA A 53 30.25 14.04 14.74
C ALA A 53 30.07 15.54 14.48
N ASP A 54 31.03 16.37 14.90
CA ASP A 54 31.08 17.80 14.69
C ASP A 54 31.47 18.21 13.27
N ALA A 55 32.02 17.32 12.44
CA ALA A 55 32.39 17.61 11.05
C ALA A 55 31.19 18.11 10.23
N ASP A 56 31.36 19.15 9.42
CA ASP A 56 30.26 19.70 8.61
C ASP A 56 29.96 18.87 7.36
N SER A 57 30.83 17.93 6.98
CA SER A 57 30.76 17.19 5.73
C SER A 57 30.22 15.76 5.87
N ILE A 58 29.91 15.34 7.10
CA ILE A 58 29.45 13.99 7.42
C ILE A 58 28.01 13.96 7.94
N ILE A 59 27.49 12.76 8.18
CA ILE A 59 26.15 12.53 8.73
C ILE A 59 26.31 12.00 10.16
N SER A 60 26.03 12.85 11.14
CA SER A 60 25.97 12.47 12.55
C SER A 60 24.57 12.00 12.93
N VAL A 61 24.51 10.93 13.73
CA VAL A 61 23.28 10.18 14.01
C VAL A 61 23.03 10.09 15.50
N GLY A 62 21.94 10.70 15.97
CA GLY A 62 21.46 10.56 17.34
C GLY A 62 20.61 9.30 17.53
N ALA A 63 20.21 9.02 18.78
CA ALA A 63 19.47 7.82 19.16
C ALA A 63 18.09 8.16 19.71
N VAL A 64 17.06 7.50 19.16
CA VAL A 64 15.70 7.48 19.71
C VAL A 64 15.30 6.06 20.12
N ASN A 65 14.25 5.94 20.93
CA ASN A 65 13.59 4.67 21.19
C ASN A 65 12.55 4.34 20.11
N ALA A 66 11.89 3.18 20.24
CA ALA A 66 10.88 2.71 19.29
C ALA A 66 9.65 3.64 19.15
N SER A 67 9.41 4.51 20.14
CA SER A 67 8.35 5.53 20.10
C SER A 67 8.82 6.87 19.50
N GLY A 68 10.06 6.94 18.97
CA GLY A 68 10.64 8.16 18.43
C GLY A 68 11.04 9.19 19.48
N LEU A 69 11.10 8.82 20.76
CA LEU A 69 11.58 9.70 21.83
C LEU A 69 13.10 9.61 21.93
N ILE A 70 13.77 10.75 22.02
CA ILE A 70 15.23 10.83 22.17
C ILE A 70 15.70 10.06 23.41
N ALA A 71 16.79 9.33 23.26
CA ALA A 71 17.46 8.71 24.38
C ALA A 71 18.10 9.80 25.27
N GLY A 72 18.01 9.63 26.61
CA GLY A 72 18.64 10.55 27.57
C GLY A 72 20.10 10.80 27.23
N PHE A 73 20.85 9.70 27.02
CA PHE A 73 22.27 9.70 26.69
C PHE A 73 22.63 10.28 25.31
N SER A 74 21.70 10.40 24.36
CA SER A 74 22.05 10.75 22.96
C SER A 74 22.65 12.16 22.91
N SER A 75 23.95 12.27 22.67
CA SER A 75 24.64 13.56 22.58
C SER A 75 23.98 14.48 21.56
N SER A 76 23.98 15.76 21.89
CA SER A 76 23.31 16.81 21.10
C SER A 76 24.24 17.99 20.90
N GLY A 77 24.00 18.74 19.83
CA GLY A 77 24.69 20.00 19.59
C GLY A 77 24.19 21.13 20.50
N PRO A 78 24.50 22.38 20.16
CA PRO A 78 25.26 22.78 18.98
C PRO A 78 26.74 22.39 19.06
N THR A 79 27.40 22.43 17.91
CA THR A 79 28.87 22.54 17.83
C THR A 79 29.33 23.88 18.42
N TYR A 80 30.63 24.03 18.69
CA TYR A 80 31.19 25.26 19.24
C TYR A 80 30.91 26.48 18.37
N ASP A 81 30.95 26.30 17.04
CA ASP A 81 30.67 27.33 16.05
C ASP A 81 29.17 27.49 15.74
N GLY A 82 28.29 26.80 16.48
CA GLY A 82 26.85 27.00 16.46
C GLY A 82 26.09 26.18 15.42
N ARG A 83 26.74 25.27 14.68
CA ARG A 83 26.05 24.39 13.73
C ARG A 83 25.19 23.37 14.46
N ARG A 84 24.06 23.04 13.82
CA ARG A 84 23.13 22.02 14.30
C ARG A 84 23.70 20.63 14.08
N LYS A 85 23.72 19.85 15.16
CA LYS A 85 24.06 18.44 15.22
C LYS A 85 23.20 17.76 16.29
N PRO A 86 22.82 16.47 16.18
CA PRO A 86 23.08 15.63 15.02
C PRO A 86 22.32 16.08 13.77
N GLU A 87 22.65 15.53 12.59
CA GLU A 87 21.84 15.76 11.38
C GLU A 87 20.48 15.08 11.52
N ILE A 88 20.48 13.81 11.89
CA ILE A 88 19.31 12.93 11.92
C ILE A 88 19.36 12.04 13.16
N VAL A 89 18.25 11.38 13.45
CA VAL A 89 18.17 10.33 14.48
C VAL A 89 17.69 9.02 13.89
N ALA A 90 18.06 7.91 14.54
CA ALA A 90 17.52 6.59 14.23
C ALA A 90 17.32 5.77 15.51
N LEU A 91 16.71 4.58 15.40
CA LEU A 91 16.52 3.67 16.53
C LEU A 91 17.87 3.33 17.18
N GLY A 92 18.05 3.70 18.44
CA GLY A 92 19.27 3.44 19.20
C GLY A 92 19.02 2.97 20.63
N VAL A 93 17.76 2.78 21.04
CA VAL A 93 17.42 2.21 22.35
C VAL A 93 16.73 0.87 22.16
N ASN A 94 17.22 -0.17 22.83
CA ASN A 94 16.76 -1.55 22.70
C ASN A 94 16.68 -2.00 21.23
N ALA A 95 17.69 -1.63 20.43
CA ALA A 95 17.81 -2.06 19.06
C ALA A 95 18.26 -3.53 19.02
N THR A 96 17.60 -4.34 18.19
CA THR A 96 17.99 -5.73 17.97
C THR A 96 19.28 -5.79 17.16
N ALA A 97 20.30 -6.45 17.70
CA ALA A 97 21.60 -6.65 17.06
C ALA A 97 22.00 -8.13 17.08
N ALA A 98 22.80 -8.55 16.10
CA ALA A 98 23.42 -9.87 16.11
C ALA A 98 24.40 -9.96 17.29
N ASN A 99 24.34 -11.06 18.04
CA ASN A 99 25.26 -11.30 19.15
C ASN A 99 26.48 -12.08 18.65
N PHE A 100 27.68 -11.72 19.11
CA PHE A 100 28.93 -12.41 18.79
C PHE A 100 28.88 -13.91 19.09
N ASN A 101 28.18 -14.32 20.17
CA ASN A 101 28.02 -15.72 20.56
C ASN A 101 26.88 -16.44 19.79
N GLY A 102 26.33 -15.81 18.74
CA GLY A 102 25.18 -16.30 17.99
C GLY A 102 23.84 -15.79 18.53
N GLY A 103 22.81 -15.79 17.67
CA GLY A 103 21.49 -15.27 18.00
C GLY A 103 21.42 -13.74 18.01
N TYR A 104 20.43 -13.20 18.72
CA TYR A 104 20.14 -11.76 18.77
C TYR A 104 20.15 -11.25 20.21
N THR A 105 20.49 -9.98 20.37
CA THR A 105 20.43 -9.26 21.65
C THR A 105 19.82 -7.88 21.46
N LEU A 106 19.39 -7.26 22.55
CA LEU A 106 18.97 -5.86 22.57
C LEU A 106 20.09 -5.01 23.15
N ALA A 107 20.46 -3.94 22.44
CA ALA A 107 21.49 -3.01 22.88
C ALA A 107 21.02 -1.56 22.71
N SER A 108 21.64 -0.65 23.46
CA SER A 108 21.35 0.78 23.39
C SER A 108 22.63 1.58 23.20
N GLY A 109 22.56 2.64 22.40
CA GLY A 109 23.64 3.55 22.08
C GLY A 109 23.45 4.21 20.71
N THR A 110 24.02 5.39 20.51
CA THR A 110 24.12 6.01 19.17
C THR A 110 24.95 5.16 18.20
N SER A 111 25.79 4.26 18.71
CA SER A 111 26.46 3.21 17.94
C SER A 111 25.49 2.23 17.25
N LEU A 112 24.24 2.10 17.72
CA LEU A 112 23.23 1.24 17.10
C LEU A 112 22.38 2.01 16.08
N SER A 113 22.13 3.31 16.31
CA SER A 113 21.42 4.15 15.35
C SER A 113 22.26 4.44 14.10
N THR A 114 23.57 4.58 14.25
CA THR A 114 24.51 4.86 13.15
C THR A 114 24.49 3.82 12.02
N PRO A 115 24.64 2.50 12.27
CA PRO A 115 24.59 1.49 11.21
C PRO A 115 23.20 1.36 10.57
N ILE A 116 22.12 1.68 11.28
CA ILE A 116 20.76 1.74 10.69
C ILE A 116 20.69 2.87 9.65
N ALA A 117 21.17 4.07 10.01
CA ALA A 117 21.25 5.20 9.08
C ALA A 117 22.22 4.93 7.92
N ALA A 118 23.36 4.29 8.17
CA ALA A 118 24.31 3.91 7.12
C ALA A 118 23.71 2.90 6.14
N GLY A 119 22.92 1.92 6.63
CA GLY A 119 22.19 0.98 5.79
C GLY A 119 21.16 1.67 4.89
N ALA A 120 20.43 2.64 5.44
CA ALA A 120 19.54 3.50 4.64
C ALA A 120 20.34 4.31 3.59
N GLY A 121 21.50 4.85 3.96
CA GLY A 121 22.40 5.54 3.04
C GLY A 121 22.87 4.65 1.88
N ALA A 122 23.20 3.38 2.17
CA ALA A 122 23.59 2.41 1.15
C ALA A 122 22.45 2.12 0.16
N LEU A 123 21.21 1.98 0.64
CA LEU A 123 20.03 1.82 -0.23
C LEU A 123 19.83 3.05 -1.12
N LEU A 124 19.98 4.25 -0.57
CA LEU A 124 19.87 5.49 -1.34
C LEU A 124 20.95 5.60 -2.41
N LEU A 125 22.20 5.23 -2.11
CA LEU A 125 23.29 5.21 -3.10
C LEU A 125 23.12 4.09 -4.14
N GLN A 126 22.39 3.02 -3.83
CA GLN A 126 22.02 2.02 -4.84
C GLN A 126 21.01 2.59 -5.85
N ILE A 127 20.09 3.45 -5.40
CA ILE A 127 19.09 4.12 -6.25
C ILE A 127 19.70 5.31 -7.00
N HIS A 128 20.54 6.09 -6.31
CA HIS A 128 21.20 7.30 -6.80
C HIS A 128 22.73 7.16 -6.71
N PRO A 129 23.35 6.35 -7.60
CA PRO A 129 24.79 6.08 -7.55
C PRO A 129 25.67 7.29 -7.86
N ASP A 130 25.09 8.38 -8.37
CA ASP A 130 25.73 9.65 -8.69
C ASP A 130 25.72 10.66 -7.53
N TRP A 131 25.01 10.36 -6.43
CA TRP A 131 24.98 11.25 -5.27
C TRP A 131 26.31 11.31 -4.54
N ASN A 132 26.77 12.52 -4.27
CA ASN A 132 27.86 12.77 -3.33
C ASN A 132 27.36 12.72 -1.86
N PRO A 133 28.27 12.67 -0.87
CA PRO A 133 27.89 12.61 0.55
C PRO A 133 26.96 13.74 1.02
N ILE A 134 27.12 14.95 0.47
CA ILE A 134 26.30 16.11 0.81
C ILE A 134 24.88 15.94 0.28
N GLN A 135 24.72 15.49 -0.97
CA GLN A 135 23.40 15.19 -1.56
C GLN A 135 22.68 14.09 -0.78
N LEU A 136 23.41 13.04 -0.37
CA LEU A 136 22.85 11.97 0.46
C LEU A 136 22.37 12.49 1.82
N ARG A 137 23.20 13.30 2.49
CA ARG A 137 22.83 13.94 3.76
C ARG A 137 21.61 14.82 3.60
N ASP A 138 21.57 15.63 2.55
CA ASP A 138 20.46 16.56 2.30
C ASP A 138 19.16 15.80 2.01
N ALA A 139 19.22 14.70 1.25
CA ALA A 139 18.06 13.83 1.00
C ALA A 139 17.51 13.21 2.30
N LEU A 140 18.39 12.66 3.15
CA LEU A 140 18.00 12.14 4.47
C LEU A 140 17.41 13.25 5.35
N SER A 141 18.03 14.43 5.38
CA SER A 141 17.57 15.57 6.18
C SER A 141 16.20 16.08 5.74
N ARG A 142 15.98 16.23 4.42
CA ARG A 142 14.70 16.67 3.83
C ARG A 142 13.58 15.65 4.02
N SER A 143 13.93 14.37 4.10
CA SER A 143 12.95 13.32 4.34
C SER A 143 12.41 13.32 5.77
N ALA A 144 13.18 13.88 6.72
CA ALA A 144 12.94 13.68 8.13
C ALA A 144 11.74 14.46 8.71
N ASP A 145 11.18 13.92 9.79
CA ASP A 145 9.92 14.36 10.41
C ASP A 145 9.93 15.77 11.02
N ARG A 146 11.12 16.33 11.30
CA ARG A 146 11.30 17.68 11.84
C ARG A 146 11.98 18.63 10.84
N TYR A 147 12.02 18.29 9.54
CA TYR A 147 12.71 19.11 8.54
C TYR A 147 12.31 20.60 8.55
N ALA A 148 11.02 20.89 8.75
CA ALA A 148 10.52 22.26 8.79
C ALA A 148 10.89 23.02 10.07
N ASN A 149 11.08 22.32 11.20
CA ASN A 149 11.37 22.91 12.51
C ASN A 149 12.45 22.09 13.24
N PRO A 150 13.69 22.06 12.71
CA PRO A 150 14.76 21.26 13.27
C PRO A 150 15.35 21.89 14.53
N ASP A 151 15.84 21.06 15.45
CA ASP A 151 16.41 21.48 16.73
C ASP A 151 17.80 20.86 16.96
N TYR A 152 18.46 21.21 18.08
CA TYR A 152 19.79 20.67 18.39
C TYR A 152 19.77 19.25 18.96
N LEU A 153 18.59 18.70 19.26
CA LEU A 153 18.43 17.44 19.95
C LEU A 153 18.15 16.29 18.99
N TYR A 154 17.17 16.48 18.11
CA TYR A 154 16.76 15.55 17.06
C TYR A 154 17.40 15.88 15.71
N GLY A 155 18.01 17.05 15.55
CA GLY A 155 18.43 17.52 14.24
C GLY A 155 17.23 17.78 13.35
N TYR A 156 17.25 17.24 12.14
CA TYR A 156 16.10 17.16 11.24
C TYR A 156 15.12 16.05 11.60
N GLY A 157 15.46 15.17 12.56
CA GLY A 157 14.56 14.17 13.11
C GLY A 157 14.72 12.77 12.53
N LEU A 158 13.65 11.97 12.62
CA LEU A 158 13.60 10.62 12.07
C LEU A 158 13.47 10.71 10.56
N PHE A 159 14.48 10.22 9.83
CA PHE A 159 14.48 10.19 8.38
C PHE A 159 13.55 9.10 7.82
N ASP A 160 13.07 9.30 6.60
CA ASP A 160 12.29 8.33 5.85
C ASP A 160 13.06 7.98 4.57
N THR A 161 13.63 6.76 4.53
CA THR A 161 14.44 6.30 3.40
C THR A 161 13.66 6.27 2.08
N PHE A 162 12.37 5.94 2.11
CA PHE A 162 11.56 5.87 0.91
C PHE A 162 11.29 7.28 0.36
N LYS A 163 10.91 8.21 1.22
CA LYS A 163 10.78 9.63 0.86
C LYS A 163 12.12 10.21 0.38
N ALA A 164 13.23 9.91 1.07
CA ALA A 164 14.57 10.32 0.66
C ALA A 164 14.95 9.78 -0.72
N SER A 165 14.49 8.59 -1.09
CA SER A 165 14.79 7.99 -2.39
C SER A 165 14.16 8.72 -3.57
N GLY A 166 13.17 9.59 -3.35
CA GLY A 166 12.43 10.24 -4.42
C GLY A 166 11.57 9.30 -5.26
N LEU A 167 11.57 7.99 -4.99
CA LEU A 167 10.67 7.04 -5.65
C LEU A 167 9.22 7.41 -5.38
N LEU A 168 8.36 7.09 -6.34
CA LEU A 168 6.91 7.19 -6.21
C LEU A 168 6.34 5.77 -6.30
N GLN A 169 5.38 5.45 -5.44
CA GLN A 169 4.74 4.14 -5.46
C GLN A 169 3.24 4.27 -5.18
N ILE A 170 2.42 3.80 -6.10
CA ILE A 170 0.99 3.59 -5.90
C ILE A 170 0.81 2.41 -4.95
N ASN A 171 -0.02 2.59 -3.93
CA ASN A 171 -0.38 1.50 -3.01
C ASN A 171 -1.15 0.41 -3.76
N PRO A 172 -0.93 -0.88 -3.46
CA PRO A 172 -1.55 -1.98 -4.18
C PRO A 172 -3.08 -1.85 -4.30
N ILE A 173 -3.59 -1.96 -5.53
CA ILE A 173 -5.02 -1.92 -5.81
C ILE A 173 -5.48 -3.32 -6.22
N SER A 174 -6.46 -3.87 -5.51
CA SER A 174 -7.04 -5.17 -5.85
C SER A 174 -7.83 -5.09 -7.16
N SER A 175 -7.86 -6.20 -7.90
CA SER A 175 -8.78 -6.34 -9.03
C SER A 175 -10.24 -6.16 -8.58
N ILE A 176 -11.04 -5.48 -9.40
CA ILE A 176 -12.44 -5.20 -9.13
C ILE A 176 -13.30 -6.25 -9.83
N ARG A 177 -14.23 -6.85 -9.08
CA ARG A 177 -15.24 -7.73 -9.65
C ARG A 177 -16.62 -7.28 -9.17
N LEU A 178 -17.49 -6.89 -10.11
CA LEU A 178 -18.73 -6.16 -9.81
C LEU A 178 -19.92 -6.77 -10.57
N GLN A 179 -21.08 -6.86 -9.92
CA GLN A 179 -22.31 -7.19 -10.62
C GLN A 179 -22.87 -5.94 -11.31
N VAL A 180 -23.57 -6.10 -12.43
CA VAL A 180 -24.31 -4.99 -13.05
C VAL A 180 -25.23 -4.32 -12.02
N ARG A 181 -25.20 -2.98 -11.97
CA ARG A 181 -25.85 -2.05 -11.01
C ARG A 181 -25.21 -1.93 -9.64
N ASP A 182 -24.28 -2.80 -9.27
CA ASP A 182 -23.51 -2.58 -8.05
C ASP A 182 -22.58 -1.38 -8.23
N THR A 183 -22.26 -0.73 -7.13
CA THR A 183 -21.33 0.40 -7.08
C THR A 183 -20.10 0.00 -6.27
N VAL A 184 -18.92 0.39 -6.76
CA VAL A 184 -17.68 0.34 -6.01
C VAL A 184 -17.15 1.74 -5.80
N SER A 185 -16.64 2.02 -4.61
CA SER A 185 -15.90 3.23 -4.29
C SER A 185 -14.53 2.84 -3.76
N LEU A 186 -13.48 3.41 -4.33
CA LEU A 186 -12.09 3.16 -3.95
C LEU A 186 -11.37 4.46 -3.67
N THR A 187 -10.50 4.41 -2.67
CA THR A 187 -9.45 5.41 -2.49
C THR A 187 -8.15 4.82 -3.00
N ILE A 188 -7.59 5.46 -4.03
CA ILE A 188 -6.25 5.20 -4.53
C ILE A 188 -5.32 6.16 -3.78
N SER A 189 -4.13 5.68 -3.40
CA SER A 189 -3.13 6.50 -2.74
C SER A 189 -1.75 6.09 -3.23
N ALA A 190 -0.79 6.99 -3.10
CA ALA A 190 0.60 6.74 -3.41
C ALA A 190 1.47 7.35 -2.31
N ILE A 191 2.68 6.82 -2.18
CA ILE A 191 3.68 7.29 -1.24
C ILE A 191 4.93 7.74 -1.99
N GLY A 192 5.74 8.60 -1.35
CA GLY A 192 7.01 9.06 -1.88
C GLY A 192 6.90 10.35 -2.69
N GLY A 193 7.49 10.39 -3.88
CA GLY A 193 7.48 11.57 -4.77
C GLY A 193 8.47 12.67 -4.37
N GLY A 194 9.41 12.40 -3.47
CA GLY A 194 10.48 13.34 -3.10
C GLY A 194 10.01 14.63 -2.42
N GLY A 195 8.78 14.66 -1.89
CA GLY A 195 8.17 15.85 -1.30
C GLY A 195 7.44 16.76 -2.29
N GLU A 196 7.40 16.41 -3.58
CA GLU A 196 6.55 17.05 -4.58
C GLU A 196 5.08 16.64 -4.40
N ALA A 197 4.16 17.48 -4.86
CA ALA A 197 2.74 17.14 -4.86
C ALA A 197 2.47 15.96 -5.81
N ILE A 198 1.78 14.94 -5.29
CA ILE A 198 1.38 13.77 -6.09
C ILE A 198 0.10 14.12 -6.84
N VAL A 199 0.11 13.90 -8.16
CA VAL A 199 -1.03 14.10 -9.06
C VAL A 199 -1.44 12.77 -9.67
N PHE A 200 -2.73 12.49 -9.67
CA PHE A 200 -3.29 11.25 -10.19
C PHE A 200 -4.00 11.42 -11.53
N SER A 201 -3.87 10.40 -12.37
CA SER A 201 -4.68 10.24 -13.58
C SER A 201 -5.04 8.78 -13.79
N ALA A 202 -6.06 8.53 -14.61
CA ALA A 202 -6.50 7.19 -14.95
C ALA A 202 -6.88 7.10 -16.43
N SER A 203 -6.64 5.94 -17.03
CA SER A 203 -6.99 5.67 -18.43
C SER A 203 -7.73 4.35 -18.57
N ASN A 204 -8.44 4.21 -19.69
CA ASN A 204 -9.32 3.06 -19.99
C ASN A 204 -10.45 2.82 -18.95
N LEU A 205 -10.88 3.89 -18.29
CA LEU A 205 -12.00 3.85 -17.35
C LEU A 205 -13.32 3.52 -18.08
N PRO A 206 -14.21 2.73 -17.44
CA PRO A 206 -15.61 2.63 -17.88
C PRO A 206 -16.30 3.99 -17.95
N SER A 207 -17.28 4.13 -18.85
CA SER A 207 -17.98 5.42 -19.05
C SER A 207 -18.79 5.90 -17.84
N SER A 208 -19.12 5.00 -16.91
CA SER A 208 -19.81 5.32 -15.66
C SER A 208 -18.87 5.52 -14.47
N ALA A 209 -17.55 5.39 -14.69
CA ALA A 209 -16.57 5.63 -13.66
C ALA A 209 -16.30 7.13 -13.54
N ASP A 210 -16.36 7.63 -12.32
CA ASP A 210 -15.96 8.96 -11.93
C ASP A 210 -14.64 8.86 -11.16
N PHE A 211 -13.64 9.63 -11.58
CA PHE A 211 -12.30 9.60 -11.02
C PHE A 211 -11.85 11.01 -10.70
N ILE A 212 -11.48 11.24 -9.44
CA ILE A 212 -11.16 12.55 -8.89
C ILE A 212 -9.81 12.45 -8.19
N ASP A 213 -8.85 13.27 -8.59
CA ASP A 213 -7.67 13.55 -7.77
C ASP A 213 -8.07 14.49 -6.63
N ASN A 214 -7.83 14.09 -5.39
CA ASN A 214 -8.22 14.86 -4.22
C ASN A 214 -7.20 15.95 -3.87
N GLY A 215 -6.00 15.92 -4.47
CA GLY A 215 -4.94 16.91 -4.24
C GLY A 215 -4.22 16.77 -2.89
N ASP A 216 -4.48 15.69 -2.15
CA ASP A 216 -3.88 15.38 -0.85
C ASP A 216 -2.99 14.12 -0.88
N GLY A 217 -2.56 13.71 -2.08
CA GLY A 217 -1.84 12.45 -2.29
C GLY A 217 -2.76 11.23 -2.41
N THR A 218 -4.07 11.45 -2.52
CA THR A 218 -5.06 10.41 -2.81
C THR A 218 -5.95 10.76 -4.01
N ALA A 219 -6.57 9.75 -4.60
CA ALA A 219 -7.60 9.89 -5.61
C ALA A 219 -8.80 9.00 -5.27
N SER A 220 -10.00 9.45 -5.65
CA SER A 220 -11.26 8.76 -5.44
C SER A 220 -11.78 8.21 -6.76
N LEU A 221 -12.14 6.92 -6.80
CA LEU A 221 -12.86 6.31 -7.91
C LEU A 221 -14.24 5.87 -7.42
N THR A 222 -15.30 6.30 -8.10
CA THR A 222 -16.63 5.70 -7.97
C THR A 222 -17.04 5.09 -9.30
N TYR A 223 -17.45 3.82 -9.30
CA TYR A 223 -17.82 3.11 -10.51
C TYR A 223 -19.10 2.30 -10.29
N VAL A 224 -20.08 2.49 -11.17
CA VAL A 224 -21.31 1.68 -11.21
C VAL A 224 -21.22 0.70 -12.37
N GLY A 225 -21.31 -0.60 -12.09
CA GLY A 225 -21.26 -1.64 -13.11
C GLY A 225 -22.43 -1.52 -14.09
N ARG A 226 -22.15 -1.43 -15.39
CA ARG A 226 -23.19 -1.38 -16.42
C ARG A 226 -23.19 -2.61 -17.33
N ALA A 227 -24.32 -2.87 -17.98
CA ALA A 227 -24.46 -4.03 -18.85
C ALA A 227 -23.51 -3.97 -20.07
N GLU A 228 -23.24 -2.77 -20.57
CA GLU A 228 -22.25 -2.54 -21.63
C GLU A 228 -20.80 -2.85 -21.21
N ASP A 229 -20.51 -2.86 -19.91
CA ASP A 229 -19.17 -3.15 -19.37
C ASP A 229 -18.94 -4.63 -19.07
N ILE A 230 -19.94 -5.51 -19.26
CA ILE A 230 -19.81 -6.95 -19.02
C ILE A 230 -18.60 -7.51 -19.78
N GLY A 231 -17.74 -8.21 -19.05
CA GLY A 231 -16.45 -8.68 -19.53
C GLY A 231 -15.35 -8.28 -18.57
N SER A 232 -14.11 -8.23 -19.07
CA SER A 232 -12.96 -7.76 -18.29
C SER A 232 -12.17 -6.72 -19.08
N ARG A 233 -11.66 -5.72 -18.37
CA ARG A 233 -10.77 -4.69 -18.92
C ARG A 233 -9.72 -4.28 -17.91
N THR A 234 -8.57 -3.84 -18.39
CA THR A 234 -7.50 -3.30 -17.54
C THR A 234 -7.62 -1.79 -17.48
N VAL A 235 -7.86 -1.25 -16.28
CA VAL A 235 -7.79 0.20 -16.00
C VAL A 235 -6.38 0.51 -15.52
N GLN A 236 -5.77 1.54 -16.08
CA GLN A 236 -4.44 1.99 -15.64
C GLN A 236 -4.57 3.26 -14.81
N PHE A 237 -4.05 3.22 -13.60
CA PHE A 237 -3.86 4.40 -12.75
C PHE A 237 -2.41 4.86 -12.85
N VAL A 238 -2.20 6.16 -12.88
CA VAL A 238 -0.89 6.78 -12.93
C VAL A 238 -0.80 7.81 -11.81
N ALA A 239 0.26 7.75 -11.02
CA ALA A 239 0.66 8.78 -10.08
C ALA A 239 1.89 9.47 -10.64
N THR A 240 1.97 10.79 -10.50
CA THR A 240 3.14 11.59 -10.89
C THR A 240 3.53 12.54 -9.76
N ALA A 241 4.82 12.77 -9.58
CA ALA A 241 5.36 13.73 -8.60
C ALA A 241 6.66 14.32 -9.17
N GLY A 242 6.56 15.54 -9.73
CA GLY A 242 7.64 16.13 -10.52
C GLY A 242 7.98 15.26 -11.74
N MET A 243 9.21 14.75 -11.80
CA MET A 243 9.67 13.83 -12.86
C MET A 243 9.42 12.35 -12.54
N ASN A 244 8.99 12.03 -11.32
CA ASN A 244 8.73 10.66 -10.90
C ASN A 244 7.32 10.24 -11.31
N ALA A 245 7.17 8.98 -11.72
CA ALA A 245 5.89 8.40 -12.06
C ALA A 245 5.84 6.94 -11.60
N ASP A 246 4.65 6.49 -11.23
CA ASP A 246 4.34 5.08 -11.02
C ASP A 246 2.99 4.74 -11.64
N THR A 247 2.82 3.48 -12.04
CA THR A 247 1.65 3.00 -12.77
C THR A 247 1.10 1.72 -12.15
N ALA A 248 -0.22 1.64 -11.99
CA ALA A 248 -0.91 0.46 -11.51
C ALA A 248 -1.99 0.01 -12.51
N ASP A 249 -1.82 -1.20 -13.05
CA ASP A 249 -2.80 -1.84 -13.92
C ASP A 249 -3.74 -2.72 -13.10
N VAL A 250 -5.04 -2.41 -13.15
CA VAL A 250 -6.08 -3.06 -12.34
C VAL A 250 -7.12 -3.70 -13.24
N LEU A 251 -7.36 -5.00 -13.05
CA LEU A 251 -8.39 -5.72 -13.78
C LEU A 251 -9.77 -5.39 -13.21
N PHE A 252 -10.66 -4.89 -14.06
CA PHE A 252 -12.07 -4.64 -13.77
C PHE A 252 -12.89 -5.69 -14.51
N SER A 253 -13.67 -6.47 -13.77
CA SER A 253 -14.53 -7.51 -14.31
C SER A 253 -15.99 -7.25 -13.91
N VAL A 254 -16.83 -6.97 -14.91
CA VAL A 254 -18.28 -6.86 -14.70
C VAL A 254 -18.95 -8.12 -15.16
N PHE A 255 -19.87 -8.62 -14.34
CA PHE A 255 -20.69 -9.77 -14.68
C PHE A 255 -22.16 -9.48 -14.38
N GLU A 256 -23.03 -10.20 -15.06
CA GLU A 256 -24.46 -10.15 -14.80
C GLU A 256 -24.91 -11.50 -14.26
N ARG A 257 -25.61 -11.48 -13.12
CA ARG A 257 -26.18 -12.67 -12.49
C ARG A 257 -27.59 -12.37 -12.03
N PHE A 258 -28.45 -13.38 -12.01
CA PHE A 258 -29.73 -13.32 -11.31
C PHE A 258 -29.89 -14.56 -10.43
N LEU A 259 -30.78 -14.51 -9.45
CA LEU A 259 -31.07 -15.65 -8.60
C LEU A 259 -32.19 -16.49 -9.20
N ILE A 260 -32.08 -17.81 -9.07
CA ILE A 260 -33.19 -18.73 -9.32
C ILE A 260 -33.38 -19.63 -8.11
N THR A 261 -34.62 -19.81 -7.68
CA THR A 261 -34.99 -20.79 -6.67
C THR A 261 -36.18 -21.60 -7.17
N ALA A 262 -36.35 -22.81 -6.67
CA ALA A 262 -37.46 -23.67 -7.07
C ALA A 262 -37.99 -24.47 -5.87
N GLY A 263 -39.30 -24.46 -5.68
CA GLY A 263 -39.95 -25.08 -4.53
C GLY A 263 -41.41 -25.48 -4.80
N PRO A 264 -41.93 -26.53 -4.13
CA PRO A 264 -41.21 -27.43 -3.23
C PRO A 264 -40.19 -28.28 -4.01
N ASN A 265 -39.05 -28.60 -3.40
CA ASN A 265 -38.06 -29.49 -3.99
C ASN A 265 -37.57 -30.47 -2.92
N PRO A 266 -37.96 -31.76 -2.97
CA PRO A 266 -38.63 -32.43 -4.10
C PRO A 266 -40.12 -32.06 -4.26
N PHE A 267 -40.66 -32.14 -5.48
CA PHE A 267 -42.07 -31.87 -5.82
C PHE A 267 -42.82 -33.14 -6.28
N THR A 268 -44.15 -33.16 -6.16
CA THR A 268 -45.01 -34.25 -6.68
C THR A 268 -45.76 -33.79 -7.93
N ASP A 269 -46.67 -32.82 -7.78
CA ASP A 269 -47.48 -32.33 -8.91
C ASP A 269 -46.94 -31.05 -9.51
N THR A 270 -46.68 -30.02 -8.69
CA THR A 270 -46.26 -28.70 -9.16
C THR A 270 -44.94 -28.27 -8.54
N LEU A 271 -44.12 -27.62 -9.37
CA LEU A 271 -42.90 -26.93 -8.98
C LEU A 271 -43.04 -25.45 -9.32
N THR A 272 -42.86 -24.58 -8.33
CA THR A 272 -42.79 -23.14 -8.55
C THR A 272 -41.34 -22.73 -8.70
N ILE A 273 -41.00 -22.10 -9.82
CA ILE A 273 -39.68 -21.53 -10.13
C ILE A 273 -39.79 -20.02 -9.90
N PHE A 274 -39.00 -19.49 -8.98
CA PHE A 274 -38.92 -18.07 -8.70
C PHE A 274 -37.71 -17.48 -9.40
N LEU A 275 -37.95 -16.42 -10.17
CA LEU A 275 -36.90 -15.63 -10.79
C LEU A 275 -36.65 -14.39 -9.92
N GLY A 276 -35.38 -14.17 -9.57
CA GLY A 276 -34.94 -12.91 -8.98
C GLY A 276 -35.06 -11.76 -9.97
N GLN A 277 -34.43 -10.63 -9.66
CA GLN A 277 -34.40 -9.50 -10.58
C GLN A 277 -33.67 -9.88 -11.87
N LEU A 278 -34.42 -9.99 -12.96
CA LEU A 278 -33.87 -10.30 -14.27
C LEU A 278 -33.12 -9.08 -14.86
N PRO A 279 -32.16 -9.33 -15.77
CA PRO A 279 -31.80 -8.35 -16.80
C PRO A 279 -33.09 -7.86 -17.47
N GLN A 280 -33.19 -6.61 -17.95
CA GLN A 280 -34.41 -6.01 -18.55
C GLN A 280 -34.80 -6.67 -19.90
N THR A 281 -35.01 -7.98 -19.90
CA THR A 281 -35.21 -8.90 -21.02
C THR A 281 -36.08 -10.06 -20.55
N SER A 282 -36.91 -10.65 -21.43
CA SER A 282 -37.55 -11.93 -21.14
C SER A 282 -36.54 -13.03 -20.79
N ALA A 283 -36.86 -13.87 -19.82
CA ALA A 283 -36.15 -15.10 -19.54
C ALA A 283 -36.74 -16.27 -20.34
N LYS A 284 -35.87 -17.12 -20.89
CA LYS A 284 -36.24 -18.44 -21.43
C LYS A 284 -35.94 -19.51 -20.38
N ILE A 285 -36.98 -20.21 -19.95
CA ILE A 285 -36.91 -21.29 -18.97
C ILE A 285 -37.05 -22.60 -19.74
N THR A 286 -36.09 -23.50 -19.59
CA THR A 286 -36.19 -24.86 -20.10
C THR A 286 -35.94 -25.87 -18.99
N ILE A 287 -36.60 -27.01 -19.07
CA ILE A 287 -36.40 -28.12 -18.12
C ILE A 287 -35.91 -29.31 -18.91
N HIS A 288 -34.80 -29.88 -18.43
CA HIS A 288 -34.13 -30.99 -19.08
C HIS A 288 -34.03 -32.20 -18.14
N THR A 289 -34.04 -33.39 -18.72
CA THR A 289 -33.62 -34.61 -18.03
C THR A 289 -32.12 -34.57 -17.73
N VAL A 290 -31.64 -35.50 -16.91
CA VAL A 290 -30.21 -35.66 -16.62
C VAL A 290 -29.37 -36.03 -17.84
N SER A 291 -29.98 -36.61 -18.88
CA SER A 291 -29.33 -36.92 -20.16
C SER A 291 -29.30 -35.72 -21.12
N GLY A 292 -29.88 -34.58 -20.74
CA GLY A 292 -29.90 -33.35 -21.52
C GLY A 292 -31.12 -33.16 -22.43
N GLU A 293 -32.06 -34.13 -22.44
CA GLU A 293 -33.30 -34.03 -23.23
C GLU A 293 -34.20 -32.93 -22.67
N LYS A 294 -34.62 -31.98 -23.52
CA LYS A 294 -35.55 -30.91 -23.15
C LYS A 294 -36.98 -31.45 -23.07
N VAL A 295 -37.61 -31.37 -21.91
CA VAL A 295 -38.98 -31.86 -21.70
C VAL A 295 -40.02 -30.73 -21.71
N TRP A 296 -39.63 -29.53 -21.29
CA TRP A 296 -40.54 -28.40 -21.12
C TRP A 296 -39.83 -27.08 -21.37
N GLU A 297 -40.56 -26.08 -21.90
CA GLU A 297 -40.07 -24.71 -22.03
C GLU A 297 -41.17 -23.67 -21.80
N LYS A 298 -40.75 -22.48 -21.36
CA LYS A 298 -41.59 -21.28 -21.28
C LYS A 298 -40.73 -20.04 -21.43
N ILE A 299 -41.30 -18.98 -22.00
CA ILE A 299 -40.70 -17.64 -22.03
C ILE A 299 -41.46 -16.78 -21.01
N SER A 300 -40.73 -16.03 -20.19
CA SER A 300 -41.31 -15.06 -19.27
C SER A 300 -41.74 -13.79 -20.00
N ASP A 301 -42.79 -13.13 -19.56
CA ASP A 301 -43.29 -11.93 -20.23
C ASP A 301 -42.35 -10.74 -20.00
N ASN A 302 -42.15 -9.85 -20.98
CA ASN A 302 -41.21 -8.72 -20.92
C ASN A 302 -41.51 -7.67 -19.83
N ASN A 303 -42.69 -7.75 -19.19
CA ASN A 303 -43.19 -6.81 -18.17
C ASN A 303 -43.23 -7.44 -16.77
N SER A 304 -42.63 -8.61 -16.57
CA SER A 304 -42.77 -9.30 -15.31
C SER A 304 -42.04 -8.57 -14.18
N THR A 305 -42.83 -8.14 -13.19
CA THR A 305 -42.33 -7.59 -11.93
C THR A 305 -41.36 -8.57 -11.26
N PRO A 306 -40.33 -8.08 -10.55
CA PRO A 306 -39.50 -8.92 -9.70
C PRO A 306 -40.35 -9.87 -8.84
N GLY A 307 -40.06 -11.18 -8.88
CA GLY A 307 -40.84 -12.20 -8.18
C GLY A 307 -41.86 -12.96 -9.03
N GLU A 308 -41.76 -12.94 -10.37
CA GLU A 308 -42.58 -13.79 -11.23
C GLU A 308 -42.40 -15.27 -10.88
N ALA A 309 -43.51 -15.91 -10.53
CA ALA A 309 -43.57 -17.33 -10.20
C ALA A 309 -43.97 -18.12 -11.46
N ILE A 310 -43.05 -18.94 -11.95
CA ILE A 310 -43.32 -19.84 -13.07
C ILE A 310 -43.68 -21.21 -12.52
N ILE A 311 -44.90 -21.66 -12.80
CA ILE A 311 -45.39 -22.95 -12.34
C ILE A 311 -45.15 -23.99 -13.44
N TRP A 312 -44.45 -25.07 -13.07
CA TRP A 312 -44.34 -26.27 -13.88
C TRP A 312 -45.15 -27.41 -13.25
N ASN A 313 -46.11 -27.96 -13.99
CA ASN A 313 -47.00 -29.02 -13.51
C ASN A 313 -46.42 -30.43 -13.66
N GLY A 314 -45.09 -30.55 -13.81
CA GLY A 314 -44.43 -31.83 -14.00
C GLY A 314 -44.86 -32.55 -15.28
N THR A 315 -45.14 -31.82 -16.34
CA THR A 315 -45.54 -32.34 -17.65
C THR A 315 -44.53 -31.96 -18.74
N ASN A 316 -44.44 -32.77 -19.79
CA ASN A 316 -43.69 -32.42 -20.99
C ASN A 316 -44.48 -31.42 -21.86
N SER A 317 -43.90 -31.03 -23.01
CA SER A 317 -44.51 -30.08 -23.96
C SER A 317 -45.81 -30.59 -24.61
N GLU A 318 -46.11 -31.89 -24.50
CA GLU A 318 -47.36 -32.52 -24.97
C GLU A 318 -48.42 -32.63 -23.87
N GLY A 319 -48.14 -32.15 -22.65
CA GLY A 319 -49.04 -32.23 -21.50
C GLY A 319 -49.00 -33.57 -20.75
N LYS A 320 -48.13 -34.51 -21.12
CA LYS A 320 -47.98 -35.80 -20.44
C LYS A 320 -47.11 -35.68 -19.19
N LYS A 321 -47.50 -36.31 -18.07
CA LYS A 321 -46.68 -36.35 -16.84
C LYS A 321 -45.30 -36.95 -17.12
N VAL A 322 -44.26 -36.27 -16.64
CA VAL A 322 -42.87 -36.76 -16.71
C VAL A 322 -42.61 -37.75 -15.56
N ALA A 323 -41.63 -38.65 -15.75
CA ALA A 323 -41.29 -39.67 -14.76
C ALA A 323 -40.71 -39.07 -13.45
N PRO A 324 -40.82 -39.76 -12.30
CA PRO A 324 -40.05 -39.41 -11.11
C PRO A 324 -38.55 -39.40 -11.40
N GLY A 325 -37.79 -38.47 -10.82
CA GLY A 325 -36.36 -38.35 -11.06
C GLY A 325 -35.82 -36.93 -10.93
N MET A 326 -34.54 -36.77 -11.27
CA MET A 326 -33.87 -35.46 -11.28
C MET A 326 -34.08 -34.74 -12.61
N TYR A 327 -34.32 -33.43 -12.53
CA TYR A 327 -34.42 -32.52 -13.64
C TYR A 327 -33.52 -31.31 -13.43
N ILE A 328 -33.06 -30.71 -14.52
CA ILE A 328 -32.27 -29.48 -14.51
C ILE A 328 -33.15 -28.38 -15.10
N VAL A 329 -33.49 -27.39 -14.27
CA VAL A 329 -34.11 -26.15 -14.74
C VAL A 329 -32.97 -25.23 -15.18
N ILE A 330 -33.04 -24.77 -16.42
CA ILE A 330 -32.11 -23.81 -17.02
C ILE A 330 -32.90 -22.54 -17.31
N VAL A 331 -32.42 -21.41 -16.79
CA VAL A 331 -33.00 -20.10 -17.07
C VAL A 331 -31.96 -19.26 -17.78
N ALA A 332 -32.28 -18.80 -18.99
CA ALA A 332 -31.44 -17.93 -19.78
C ALA A 332 -32.12 -16.56 -19.90
N ALA A 333 -31.45 -15.49 -19.47
CA ALA A 333 -31.93 -14.11 -19.59
C ALA A 333 -30.76 -13.21 -19.99
N GLY A 334 -30.93 -12.40 -21.05
CA GLY A 334 -29.85 -11.62 -21.62
C GLY A 334 -28.62 -12.49 -21.98
N ARG A 335 -27.47 -12.20 -21.37
CA ARG A 335 -26.21 -12.96 -21.54
C ARG A 335 -25.98 -14.00 -20.44
N THR A 336 -26.89 -14.12 -19.49
CA THR A 336 -26.72 -14.92 -18.28
C THR A 336 -27.53 -16.21 -18.34
N VAL A 337 -26.94 -17.30 -17.88
CA VAL A 337 -27.60 -18.60 -17.74
C VAL A 337 -27.42 -19.12 -16.32
N GLU A 338 -28.53 -19.35 -15.63
CA GLU A 338 -28.56 -19.96 -14.31
C GLU A 338 -29.19 -21.36 -14.36
N LYS A 339 -28.75 -22.24 -13.46
CA LYS A 339 -29.21 -23.64 -13.43
C LYS A 339 -29.51 -24.08 -12.01
N ILE A 340 -30.62 -24.80 -11.82
CA ILE A 340 -30.99 -25.40 -10.54
C ILE A 340 -31.45 -26.84 -10.75
N LYS A 341 -31.05 -27.73 -9.83
CA LYS A 341 -31.47 -29.14 -9.83
C LYS A 341 -32.76 -29.28 -9.02
N VAL A 342 -33.72 -30.01 -9.58
CA VAL A 342 -35.02 -30.28 -8.94
C VAL A 342 -35.37 -31.75 -9.04
N PHE A 343 -36.12 -32.27 -8.07
CA PHE A 343 -36.44 -33.68 -7.94
C PHE A 343 -37.94 -33.90 -7.95
N LYS A 344 -38.43 -34.68 -8.91
CA LYS A 344 -39.82 -35.15 -8.95
C LYS A 344 -39.96 -36.46 -8.18
N LYS A 345 -40.91 -36.51 -7.25
CA LYS A 345 -41.34 -37.72 -6.55
C LYS A 345 -42.61 -38.29 -7.18
N ILE A 346 -42.91 -39.54 -6.80
CA ILE A 346 -44.18 -40.21 -7.12
C ILE A 346 -45.34 -39.41 -6.56
#